data_AF-E9SFA7-F1
#
_entry.id   AF-E9SFA7-F1
#
_cell.length_a   1.000
_cell.length_b   1.000
_cell.length_c   1.000
_cell.angle_alpha   90.00
_cell.angle_beta   90.00
_cell.angle_gamma   90.00
#
_symmetry.space_group_name_H-M   'P 1'
#
loop_
_entity.id
_entity.type
_entity.pdbx_description
1 polymer ?
#
loop_
_entity_poly.entity_id
_entity_poly.type
_entity_poly.pdbx_seq_one_letter_code
_entity_poly.pdbx_strand_id
1 'polypeptide(L)'
;MKKKVTNNGGVTAIYVRRSVADRDNNSLSIESQKEDCIRNVGEDCVYRLYCNNGFSGKDTEHRPAFQQMMSDAREGLISRSVVKKYDRFSRNMREYLNITD
;
A
#
# COMPACT_ATOMS: atom_id res chain seq x y z
N MET A 1 28.06 -17.20 7.45
CA MET A 1 27.80 -15.91 6.77
C MET A 1 26.87 -16.14 5.58
N LYS A 2 25.59 -15.74 5.65
CA LYS A 2 24.71 -15.74 4.47
C LYS A 2 24.95 -14.43 3.72
N LYS A 3 25.47 -14.53 2.49
CA LYS A 3 25.67 -13.37 1.61
C LYS A 3 24.29 -12.75 1.33
N LYS A 4 24.08 -11.50 1.74
CA LYS A 4 22.96 -10.66 1.29
C LYS A 4 23.18 -10.41 -0.21
N VAL A 5 22.48 -11.18 -1.03
CA VAL A 5 22.45 -10.93 -2.47
C VAL A 5 21.50 -9.75 -2.69
N THR A 6 22.08 -8.60 -2.97
CA THR A 6 21.40 -7.40 -3.45
C THR A 6 21.00 -7.62 -4.91
N ASN A 7 19.72 -7.94 -5.14
CA ASN A 7 19.02 -7.75 -6.40
C ASN A 7 17.53 -7.61 -6.03
N ASN A 8 17.01 -6.38 -5.86
CA ASN A 8 15.63 -6.16 -5.38
C ASN A 8 14.58 -6.43 -6.48
N GLY A 9 14.56 -7.63 -7.08
CA GLY A 9 13.63 -8.05 -8.13
C GLY A 9 12.18 -8.27 -7.69
N GLY A 10 11.78 -7.79 -6.51
CA GLY A 10 10.39 -7.84 -6.03
C GLY A 10 9.55 -6.71 -6.62
N VAL A 11 8.23 -6.89 -6.66
CA VAL A 11 7.29 -5.93 -7.25
C VAL A 11 7.11 -4.71 -6.34
N THR A 12 6.75 -3.56 -6.91
CA THR A 12 6.27 -2.43 -6.11
C THR A 12 4.78 -2.61 -5.79
N ALA A 13 4.42 -2.64 -4.52
CA ALA A 13 3.03 -2.58 -4.09
C ALA A 13 2.52 -1.14 -4.09
N ILE A 14 1.39 -0.89 -4.74
CA ILE A 14 0.64 0.36 -4.64
C ILE A 14 -0.60 0.08 -3.81
N TYR A 15 -0.74 0.74 -2.67
CA TYR A 15 -1.94 0.59 -1.84
C TYR A 15 -2.79 1.87 -1.84
N VAL A 16 -4.06 1.70 -2.19
CA VAL A 16 -5.05 2.77 -2.25
C VAL A 16 -6.24 2.45 -1.34
N ARG A 17 -6.65 3.46 -0.56
CA ARG A 17 -7.77 3.32 0.37
C ARG A 17 -8.67 4.55 0.32
N ARG A 18 -9.96 4.33 0.11
CA ARG A 18 -10.99 5.37 0.22
C ARG A 18 -11.94 4.99 1.34
N SER A 19 -12.14 5.90 2.29
CA SER A 19 -13.15 5.71 3.33
C SER A 19 -14.53 6.14 2.83
N VAL A 20 -15.59 5.71 3.52
CA VAL A 20 -16.95 6.18 3.24
C VAL A 20 -17.06 7.70 3.39
N ALA A 21 -16.35 8.30 4.35
CA ALA A 21 -16.30 9.75 4.55
C ALA A 21 -15.62 10.50 3.40
N ASP A 22 -14.72 9.84 2.66
CA ASP A 22 -14.02 10.41 1.51
C ASP A 22 -14.82 10.24 0.19
N ARG A 23 -16.11 9.86 0.25
CA ARG A 23 -16.90 9.56 -0.95
C ARG A 23 -17.07 10.78 -1.85
N ASP A 24 -17.26 11.97 -1.31
CA ASP A 24 -17.52 13.14 -2.15
C ASP A 24 -16.22 13.92 -2.49
N ASN A 25 -15.06 13.37 -2.11
CA ASN A 25 -13.76 13.96 -2.39
C ASN A 25 -13.07 13.30 -3.59
N ASN A 26 -13.17 13.95 -4.76
CA ASN A 26 -12.62 13.45 -6.02
C ASN A 26 -11.09 13.26 -6.00
N SER A 27 -10.35 14.10 -5.27
CA SER A 27 -8.88 13.97 -5.13
C SER A 27 -8.45 12.75 -4.29
N LEU A 28 -9.39 12.18 -3.53
CA LEU A 28 -9.24 10.95 -2.74
C LEU A 28 -10.02 9.78 -3.35
N SER A 29 -10.52 9.93 -4.59
CA SER A 29 -11.02 8.79 -5.35
C SER A 29 -9.93 7.74 -5.54
N ILE A 30 -10.34 6.48 -5.70
CA ILE A 30 -9.39 5.37 -5.94
C ILE A 30 -8.56 5.64 -7.19
N GLU A 31 -9.18 6.13 -8.27
CA GLU A 31 -8.49 6.44 -9.53
C GLU A 31 -7.47 7.57 -9.36
N SER A 32 -7.83 8.69 -8.73
CA SER A 32 -6.88 9.78 -8.49
C SER A 32 -5.71 9.34 -7.61
N GLN A 33 -5.96 8.52 -6.57
CA GLN A 33 -4.89 7.97 -5.75
C GLN A 33 -3.96 7.05 -6.55
N LYS A 34 -4.53 6.21 -7.41
CA LYS A 34 -3.80 5.26 -8.26
C LYS A 34 -2.93 5.99 -9.28
N GLU A 35 -3.48 6.93 -10.02
CA GLU A 35 -2.75 7.74 -11.01
C GLU A 35 -1.58 8.49 -10.39
N ASP A 36 -1.80 9.10 -9.23
CA ASP A 36 -0.74 9.82 -8.51
C ASP A 36 0.37 8.87 -8.07
N CYS A 37 0.02 7.70 -7.54
CA CYS A 37 1.03 6.71 -7.17
C CYS A 37 1.82 6.27 -8.40
N ILE A 38 1.15 5.84 -9.48
CA ILE A 38 1.76 5.36 -10.73
C ILE A 38 2.75 6.41 -11.28
N ARG A 39 2.33 7.68 -11.36
CA ARG A 39 3.18 8.78 -11.84
C ARG A 39 4.46 8.94 -11.02
N ASN A 40 4.43 8.60 -9.73
CA ASN A 40 5.59 8.72 -8.84
C ASN A 40 6.44 7.44 -8.72
N VAL A 41 5.98 6.29 -9.26
CA VAL A 41 6.78 5.05 -9.24
C VAL A 41 7.73 4.95 -10.43
N GLY A 42 7.40 5.62 -11.54
CA GLY A 42 8.13 5.56 -12.81
C GLY A 42 7.49 4.60 -13.80
N GLU A 43 7.58 4.92 -15.10
CA GLU A 43 6.87 4.21 -16.18
C GLU A 43 7.28 2.74 -16.34
N ASP A 44 8.54 2.41 -16.08
CA ASP A 44 9.09 1.06 -16.24
C ASP A 44 8.99 0.20 -14.96
N CYS A 45 8.34 0.70 -13.91
CA CYS A 45 8.25 -0.02 -12.65
C CYS A 45 7.15 -1.10 -12.72
N VAL A 46 7.51 -2.37 -12.48
CA VAL A 46 6.53 -3.42 -12.25
C VAL A 46 5.84 -3.19 -10.91
N TYR A 47 4.51 -3.11 -10.91
CA TYR A 47 3.73 -2.88 -9.70
C TYR A 47 2.50 -3.78 -9.59
N ARG A 48 2.02 -3.96 -8.35
CA ARG A 48 0.73 -4.59 -8.02
C ARG A 48 -0.13 -3.61 -7.24
N LEU A 49 -1.40 -3.48 -7.62
CA LEU A 49 -2.36 -2.59 -6.97
C LEU A 49 -3.19 -3.35 -5.93
N TYR A 50 -3.28 -2.77 -4.73
CA TYR A 50 -4.12 -3.25 -3.64
C TYR A 50 -5.13 -2.15 -3.30
N CYS A 51 -6.42 -2.44 -3.42
CA CYS A 51 -7.48 -1.43 -3.30
C CYS A 51 -8.49 -1.79 -2.21
N ASN A 52 -8.76 -0.84 -1.31
CA ASN A 52 -9.85 -0.91 -0.35
C ASN A 52 -10.76 0.32 -0.50
N ASN A 53 -11.92 0.13 -1.13
CA ASN A 53 -12.94 1.17 -1.32
C ASN A 53 -14.08 1.02 -0.29
N GLY A 54 -14.37 2.06 0.48
CA GLY A 54 -15.37 2.03 1.56
C GLY A 54 -14.82 1.60 2.93
N PHE A 55 -13.50 1.49 3.09
CA PHE A 55 -12.89 0.99 4.33
C PHE A 55 -12.37 2.11 5.24
N SER A 56 -12.65 1.98 6.54
CA SER A 56 -12.17 2.92 7.55
C SER A 56 -10.65 2.84 7.72
N GLY A 57 -10.08 3.91 8.30
CA GLY A 57 -8.68 3.96 8.67
C GLY A 57 -8.39 3.54 10.12
N LYS A 58 -9.40 3.05 10.86
CA LYS A 58 -9.33 2.82 12.31
C LYS A 58 -8.43 1.65 12.69
N ASP A 59 -8.51 0.57 11.94
CA ASP A 59 -7.72 -0.66 12.09
C ASP A 59 -7.36 -1.20 10.69
N THR A 60 -6.38 -2.10 10.63
CA THR A 60 -5.95 -2.76 9.38
C THR A 60 -6.57 -4.14 9.18
N GLU A 61 -7.19 -4.74 10.20
CA GLU A 61 -7.68 -6.11 10.19
C GLU A 61 -8.78 -6.31 9.13
N HIS A 62 -9.72 -5.37 9.04
CA HIS A 62 -10.84 -5.45 8.08
C HIS A 62 -10.50 -4.96 6.67
N ARG A 63 -9.22 -4.80 6.33
CA ARG A 63 -8.76 -4.26 5.04
C ARG A 63 -8.24 -5.41 4.18
N PRO A 64 -9.08 -6.15 3.44
CA PRO A 64 -8.67 -7.39 2.77
C PRO A 64 -7.50 -7.19 1.79
N ALA A 65 -7.53 -6.15 0.97
CA ALA A 65 -6.42 -5.88 0.06
C ALA A 65 -5.11 -5.49 0.78
N PHE A 66 -5.22 -4.91 1.98
CA PHE A 66 -4.05 -4.59 2.81
C PHE A 66 -3.47 -5.87 3.43
N GLN A 67 -4.33 -6.77 3.92
CA GLN A 67 -3.89 -8.06 4.44
C GLN A 67 -3.20 -8.89 3.35
N GLN A 68 -3.74 -8.90 2.13
CA GLN A 68 -3.08 -9.54 0.99
C GLN A 68 -1.72 -8.90 0.70
N MET A 69 -1.63 -7.57 0.65
CA MET A 69 -0.36 -6.88 0.45
C MET A 69 0.68 -7.26 1.52
N MET A 70 0.27 -7.35 2.78
CA MET A 70 1.17 -7.74 3.86
C MET A 70 1.58 -9.22 3.78
N SER A 71 0.70 -10.11 3.31
CA SER A 71 1.05 -11.51 3.03
C SER A 71 2.12 -11.60 1.94
N ASP A 72 1.89 -10.93 0.80
CA ASP A 72 2.82 -10.90 -0.32
C ASP A 72 4.18 -10.28 0.07
N ALA A 73 4.18 -9.31 0.98
CA ALA A 73 5.40 -8.73 1.54
C ALA A 73 6.17 -9.73 2.40
N ARG A 74 5.47 -10.49 3.26
CA ARG A 74 6.09 -11.55 4.08
C ARG A 74 6.64 -12.70 3.26
N GLU A 75 6.02 -13.00 2.11
CA GLU A 75 6.52 -13.98 1.14
C GLU A 75 7.72 -13.47 0.33
N GLY A 76 8.12 -12.21 0.50
CA GLY A 76 9.24 -11.59 -0.20
C GLY A 76 8.93 -11.16 -1.63
N LEU A 77 7.64 -11.15 -2.02
CA LEU A 77 7.20 -10.73 -3.36
C LEU A 77 7.26 -9.22 -3.55
N ILE A 78 7.12 -8.45 -2.47
CA ILE A 78 7.12 -6.98 -2.49
C ILE A 78 8.47 -6.45 -2.01
N SER A 79 9.09 -5.61 -2.83
CA SER A 79 10.36 -4.93 -2.50
C SER A 79 10.15 -3.49 -2.02
N ARG A 80 9.01 -2.89 -2.36
CA ARG A 80 8.67 -1.49 -2.09
C ARG A 80 7.16 -1.31 -1.98
N SER A 81 6.69 -0.50 -1.04
CA SER A 81 5.28 -0.09 -0.95
C SER A 81 5.12 1.40 -1.20
N VAL A 82 4.08 1.80 -1.94
CA VAL A 82 3.75 3.19 -2.28
C VAL A 82 2.29 3.46 -1.92
N VAL A 83 2.05 4.59 -1.26
CA VAL A 83 0.73 5.10 -0.88
C VAL A 83 0.66 6.60 -1.13
N LYS A 84 -0.53 7.13 -1.46
CA LYS A 84 -0.69 8.58 -1.68
C LYS A 84 -0.44 9.41 -0.41
N LYS A 85 -0.88 8.91 0.75
CA LYS A 85 -0.67 9.53 2.05
C LYS A 85 -0.47 8.46 3.12
N TYR A 86 0.30 8.79 4.16
CA TYR A 86 0.58 7.88 5.27
C TYR A 86 -0.69 7.31 5.93
N ASP A 87 -1.71 8.16 6.10
CA ASP A 87 -3.01 7.80 6.69
C ASP A 87 -3.83 6.77 5.86
N ARG A 88 -3.40 6.49 4.63
CA ARG A 88 -3.94 5.39 3.82
C ARG A 88 -3.39 4.07 4.32
N PHE A 89 -2.09 4.01 4.64
CA PHE A 89 -1.39 2.84 5.15
C PHE A 89 -1.84 2.51 6.58
N SER A 90 -1.59 3.39 7.55
CA SER A 90 -2.16 3.30 8.89
C SER A 90 -2.38 4.70 9.49
N ARG A 91 -3.40 4.83 10.33
CA ARG A 91 -3.64 6.05 11.11
C ARG A 91 -3.06 5.96 12.52
N ASN A 92 -2.54 4.81 12.92
CA ASN A 92 -2.04 4.53 14.26
C ASN A 92 -0.54 4.22 14.19
N MET A 93 0.27 5.01 14.89
CA MET A 93 1.71 4.82 14.92
C MET A 93 2.13 3.48 15.55
N ARG A 94 1.38 2.96 16.53
CA ARG A 94 1.63 1.61 17.08
C ARG A 94 1.34 0.52 16.06
N GLU A 95 0.23 0.65 15.33
CA GLU A 95 -0.05 -0.30 14.24
C GLU A 95 1.03 -0.22 13.17
N TYR A 96 1.51 0.97 12.83
CA TYR A 96 2.61 1.12 11.89
C TYR A 96 3.87 0.37 12.33
N LEU A 97 4.30 0.53 13.58
CA LEU A 97 5.46 -0.18 14.13
C LEU A 97 5.29 -1.70 14.04
N ASN A 98 4.12 -2.21 14.44
CA ASN A 98 3.81 -3.65 14.37
C ASN A 98 3.76 -4.22 12.94
N ILE A 99 3.59 -3.37 11.93
CA ILE A 99 3.52 -3.79 10.51
C ILE A 99 4.91 -3.79 9.88
N THR A 100 5.84 -2.99 10.40
CA THR A 100 7.20 -2.83 9.87
C THR A 100 8.27 -3.70 10.54
N ASP A 101 7.96 -4.30 11.69
CA ASP A 101 8.78 -5.35 12.32
C ASP A 101 8.63 -6.71 11.59
#